data_AF-A0AAF0S341-F1
#
_entry.id   AF-A0AAF0S341-F1
#
_cell.length_a   1.000
_cell.length_b   1.000
_cell.length_c   1.000
_cell.angle_alpha   90.00
_cell.angle_beta   90.00
_cell.angle_gamma   90.00
#
_symmetry.space_group_name_H-M   'P 1'
#
loop_
_entity.id
_entity.type
_entity.pdbx_description
1 polymer ?
#
loop_
_entity_poly.entity_id
_entity_poly.type
_entity_poly.pdbx_seq_one_letter_code
_entity_poly.pdbx_strand_id
1 'polypeptide(L)'
;MLLEAPLTEDQFVLSETELREVVQATVAACYSNSTRLGVAADHWAGTLFGETLGTPPLTAVAAVLGVNVTSVEDLLHDVRVVGRLVHEQETGLPAPW
;
A
#
# COMPACT_ATOMS: atom_id res chain seq x y z
N MET A 1 28.92 -30.59 -1.85
CA MET A 1 28.21 -29.75 -2.83
C MET A 1 26.73 -30.08 -2.72
N LEU A 2 26.00 -29.32 -1.91
CA LEU A 2 24.54 -29.40 -1.88
C LEU A 2 24.05 -28.55 -3.05
N LEU A 3 23.37 -29.18 -4.01
CA LEU A 3 22.65 -28.47 -5.05
C LEU A 3 21.50 -27.70 -4.37
N GLU A 4 21.55 -26.38 -4.42
CA GLU A 4 20.38 -25.56 -4.16
C GLU A 4 19.34 -25.90 -5.23
N ALA A 5 18.21 -26.44 -4.80
CA ALA A 5 17.07 -26.65 -5.69
C ALA A 5 16.62 -25.29 -6.24
N PRO A 6 16.27 -25.18 -7.52
CA PRO A 6 15.71 -23.95 -8.06
C PRO A 6 14.40 -23.67 -7.31
N LEU A 7 14.28 -22.46 -6.76
CA LEU A 7 13.03 -21.96 -6.18
C LEU A 7 11.95 -22.12 -7.25
N THR A 8 11.04 -23.08 -7.06
CA THR A 8 9.79 -23.14 -7.82
C THR A 8 9.00 -21.87 -7.51
N GLU A 9 8.30 -21.34 -8.51
CA GLU A 9 7.53 -20.09 -8.52
C GLU A 9 6.30 -20.10 -7.58
N ASP A 10 6.42 -20.73 -6.42
CA ASP A 10 5.43 -20.69 -5.34
C ASP A 10 5.56 -19.34 -4.63
N GLN A 11 4.92 -18.37 -5.28
CA GLN A 11 4.49 -17.06 -4.83
C GLN A 11 4.62 -16.85 -3.32
N PHE A 12 5.41 -15.85 -2.93
CA PHE A 12 5.38 -15.30 -1.57
C PHE A 12 4.00 -14.67 -1.32
N VAL A 13 3.04 -15.48 -0.90
CA VAL A 13 1.67 -15.06 -0.60
C VAL A 13 1.58 -14.80 0.90
N LEU A 14 1.53 -13.53 1.29
CA LEU A 14 1.12 -13.17 2.64
C LEU A 14 -0.28 -13.72 2.90
N SER A 15 -0.51 -14.24 4.11
CA SER A 15 -1.88 -14.49 4.56
C SER A 15 -2.67 -13.19 4.56
N GLU A 16 -4.00 -13.30 4.54
CA GLU A 16 -4.86 -12.11 4.58
C GLU A 16 -4.60 -11.24 5.82
N THR A 17 -4.23 -11.86 6.95
CA THR A 17 -3.91 -11.13 8.20
C THR A 17 -2.59 -10.38 8.05
N GLU A 18 -1.53 -11.04 7.58
CA GLU A 18 -0.23 -10.40 7.35
C GLU A 18 -0.33 -9.27 6.32
N LEU A 19 -1.14 -9.44 5.27
CA LEU A 19 -1.39 -8.37 4.30
C LEU A 19 -2.11 -7.18 4.95
N ARG A 20 -3.09 -7.43 5.83
CA ARG A 20 -3.77 -6.36 6.58
C ARG A 20 -2.82 -5.61 7.50
N GLU A 21 -1.92 -6.32 8.18
CA GLU A 21 -0.91 -5.72 9.05
C GLU A 21 0.06 -4.85 8.26
N VAL A 22 0.57 -5.33 7.13
CA VAL A 22 1.46 -4.56 6.24
C VAL A 22 0.77 -3.31 5.68
N VAL A 23 -0.50 -3.42 5.28
CA VAL A 23 -1.28 -2.27 4.79
C VAL A 23 -1.51 -1.25 5.92
N GLN A 24 -1.85 -1.69 7.13
CA GLN A 24 -2.00 -0.80 8.28
C GLN A 24 -0.69 -0.10 8.64
N ALA A 25 0.43 -0.82 8.65
CA ALA A 25 1.76 -0.26 8.86
C ALA A 25 2.11 0.77 7.77
N THR A 26 1.76 0.50 6.51
CA THR A 26 1.95 1.44 5.39
C THR A 26 1.16 2.72 5.58
N VAL A 27 -0.11 2.63 5.98
CA VAL A 27 -0.96 3.80 6.27
C VAL A 27 -0.35 4.62 7.42
N ALA A 28 0.07 3.96 8.50
CA ALA A 28 0.69 4.63 9.66
C ALA A 28 2.00 5.33 9.27
N ALA A 29 2.84 4.70 8.45
CA ALA A 29 4.07 5.29 7.92
C ALA A 29 3.78 6.51 7.03
N CYS A 30 2.73 6.45 6.20
CA CYS A 30 2.31 7.58 5.38
C CYS A 30 1.85 8.77 6.23
N TYR A 31 1.05 8.54 7.27
CA TYR A 31 0.63 9.60 8.21
C TYR A 31 1.80 10.22 8.99
N SER A 32 2.81 9.41 9.31
CA SER A 32 4.04 9.89 9.96
C SER A 32 4.85 10.83 9.05
N ASN A 33 4.76 10.66 7.73
CA ASN A 33 5.39 11.54 6.75
C ASN A 33 4.55 12.81 6.47
N SER A 34 3.26 12.66 6.17
CA SER A 34 2.34 13.80 6.06
C SER A 34 0.88 13.38 6.12
N THR A 35 0.00 14.28 6.59
CA THR A 35 -1.45 14.05 6.58
C THR A 35 -2.00 13.79 5.18
N ARG A 36 -1.50 14.49 4.15
CA ARG A 36 -1.97 14.30 2.77
C ARG A 36 -1.64 12.90 2.24
N LEU A 37 -0.42 12.43 2.52
CA LEU A 37 0.01 11.10 2.14
C LEU A 37 -0.77 10.02 2.91
N GLY A 38 -1.03 10.23 4.21
CA GLY A 38 -1.88 9.35 5.02
C GLY A 38 -3.30 9.20 4.46
N VAL A 39 -3.94 10.29 4.08
CA VAL A 39 -5.29 10.26 3.49
C VAL A 39 -5.29 9.53 2.13
N ALA A 40 -4.26 9.73 1.30
CA ALA A 40 -4.12 8.96 0.06
C ALA A 40 -3.89 7.46 0.35
N ALA A 41 -3.15 7.13 1.41
CA ALA A 41 -2.90 5.75 1.84
C ALA A 41 -4.19 5.07 2.33
N ASP A 42 -5.06 5.76 3.07
CA ASP A 42 -6.37 5.25 3.49
C ASP A 42 -7.23 4.88 2.27
N HIS A 43 -7.26 5.76 1.26
CA HIS A 43 -7.96 5.47 0.01
C HIS A 43 -7.37 4.23 -0.67
N TRP A 44 -6.04 4.15 -0.81
CA TRP A 44 -5.35 2.99 -1.38
C TRP A 44 -5.65 1.70 -0.63
N ALA A 45 -5.58 1.70 0.70
CA ALA A 45 -5.89 0.55 1.54
C ALA A 45 -7.32 0.05 1.30
N GLY A 46 -8.28 0.97 1.18
CA GLY A 46 -9.67 0.66 0.83
C GLY A 46 -9.83 0.03 -0.57
N THR A 47 -8.92 0.29 -1.51
CA THR A 47 -8.95 -0.35 -2.84
C THR A 47 -8.40 -1.77 -2.85
N LEU A 48 -7.44 -2.10 -1.97
CA LEU A 48 -6.77 -3.41 -1.95
C LEU A 48 -7.66 -4.53 -1.43
N PHE A 49 -8.51 -4.24 -0.43
CA PHE A 49 -9.35 -5.27 0.19
C PHE A 49 -10.68 -5.48 -0.52
N GLY A 50 -11.00 -4.69 -1.55
CA GLY A 50 -12.20 -4.83 -2.38
C GLY A 50 -13.53 -4.64 -1.65
N GLU A 51 -14.53 -4.12 -2.37
CA GLU A 51 -15.95 -4.15 -2.01
C GLU A 51 -16.40 -3.50 -0.69
N THR A 52 -15.93 -2.29 -0.38
CA THR A 52 -16.76 -1.39 0.44
C THR A 52 -17.52 -0.43 -0.47
N LEU A 53 -18.84 -0.58 -0.53
CA LEU A 53 -19.75 0.55 -0.77
C LEU A 53 -19.28 1.69 0.14
N GLY A 54 -18.55 2.66 -0.41
CA GLY A 54 -17.99 3.76 0.38
C GLY A 54 -16.53 4.14 0.12
N THR A 55 -15.74 3.40 -0.68
CA THR A 55 -14.42 3.91 -1.09
C THR A 55 -14.64 5.17 -1.93
N PRO A 56 -14.22 6.35 -1.47
CA PRO A 56 -14.52 7.60 -2.14
C PRO A 56 -13.83 7.65 -3.51
N PRO A 57 -14.47 8.20 -4.56
CA PRO A 57 -13.77 8.42 -5.83
C PRO A 57 -12.59 9.38 -5.65
N LEU A 58 -11.59 9.31 -6.53
CA LEU A 58 -10.41 10.20 -6.46
C LEU A 58 -10.77 11.69 -6.43
N THR A 59 -11.87 12.08 -7.08
CA THR A 59 -12.39 13.45 -7.05
C THR A 59 -12.82 13.89 -5.64
N ALA A 60 -13.40 12.98 -4.84
CA ALA A 60 -13.77 13.27 -3.46
C ALA A 60 -12.52 13.34 -2.57
N VAL A 61 -11.52 12.48 -2.78
CA VAL A 61 -10.23 12.56 -2.09
C VAL A 61 -9.52 13.88 -2.40
N ALA A 62 -9.49 14.27 -3.68
CA ALA A 62 -8.92 15.54 -4.13
C ALA A 62 -9.61 16.75 -3.47
N ALA A 63 -10.95 16.71 -3.36
CA ALA A 63 -11.73 17.73 -2.67
C ALA A 63 -11.40 17.82 -1.17
N VAL A 64 -11.27 16.69 -0.47
CA VAL A 64 -10.88 16.63 0.95
C VAL A 64 -9.48 17.21 1.16
N LEU A 65 -8.56 16.93 0.23
CA LEU A 65 -7.16 17.37 0.30
C LEU A 65 -6.94 18.81 -0.21
N GLY A 66 -7.94 19.40 -0.86
CA GLY A 66 -7.82 20.71 -1.50
C GLY A 66 -6.81 20.73 -2.65
N VAL A 67 -6.70 19.64 -3.41
CA VAL A 67 -5.77 19.48 -4.53
C VAL A 67 -6.51 19.02 -5.79
N ASN A 68 -5.81 18.95 -6.93
CA ASN A 68 -6.34 18.34 -8.14
C ASN A 68 -6.16 16.81 -8.12
N VAL A 69 -6.90 16.10 -8.99
CA VAL A 69 -6.84 14.64 -9.07
C VAL A 69 -5.43 14.14 -9.39
N THR A 70 -4.70 14.81 -10.28
CA THR A 70 -3.31 14.45 -10.62
C THR A 70 -2.40 14.44 -9.40
N SER A 71 -2.55 15.40 -8.48
CA SER A 71 -1.78 15.43 -7.23
C SER A 71 -2.12 14.25 -6.32
N VAL A 72 -3.36 13.75 -6.37
CA VAL A 72 -3.75 12.53 -5.63
C VAL A 72 -3.11 11.30 -6.27
N GLU A 73 -3.04 11.23 -7.60
CA GLU A 73 -2.33 10.16 -8.31
C GLU A 73 -0.84 10.14 -7.96
N ASP A 74 -0.20 11.31 -7.89
CA ASP A 74 1.19 11.44 -7.43
C ASP A 74 1.35 10.94 -5.98
N LEU A 75 0.45 11.34 -5.08
CA LEU A 75 0.45 10.83 -3.70
C LEU A 75 0.24 9.31 -3.64
N LEU A 76 -0.61 8.74 -4.49
CA LEU A 76 -0.81 7.28 -4.55
C LEU A 76 0.44 6.55 -5.08
N HIS A 77 1.21 7.19 -5.96
CA HIS A 77 2.52 6.68 -6.35
C HIS A 77 3.47 6.66 -5.15
N ASP A 78 3.53 7.74 -4.38
CA ASP A 78 4.36 7.82 -3.17
C ASP A 78 3.94 6.79 -2.11
N VAL A 79 2.62 6.55 -1.94
CA VAL A 79 2.10 5.48 -1.06
C VAL A 79 2.64 4.12 -1.48
N ARG A 80 2.73 3.81 -2.78
CA ARG A 80 3.31 2.54 -3.25
C ARG A 80 4.78 2.43 -2.92
N VAL A 81 5.54 3.53 -3.02
CA VAL A 81 6.96 3.57 -2.63
C VAL A 81 7.10 3.28 -1.13
N VAL A 82 6.31 3.95 -0.29
CA VAL A 82 6.29 3.68 1.16
C VAL A 82 5.89 2.24 1.45
N GLY A 83 4.85 1.74 0.79
CA GLY A 83 4.38 0.36 0.96
C GLY A 83 5.42 -0.69 0.60
N ARG A 84 6.25 -0.44 -0.42
CA ARG A 84 7.39 -1.31 -0.76
C ARG A 84 8.41 -1.36 0.37
N LEU A 85 8.77 -0.20 0.92
CA LEU A 85 9.71 -0.09 2.03
C LEU A 85 9.19 -0.77 3.30
N VAL A 86 7.92 -0.54 3.64
CA VAL A 86 7.27 -1.17 4.80
C VAL A 86 7.18 -2.68 4.62
N HIS A 87 6.74 -3.15 3.45
CA HIS A 87 6.67 -4.59 3.19
C HIS A 87 8.04 -5.26 3.34
N GLU A 88 9.10 -4.67 2.77
CA GLU A 88 10.46 -5.20 2.91
C GLU A 88 10.94 -5.18 4.37
N GLN A 89 10.60 -4.15 5.14
CA GLN A 89 10.94 -4.05 6.56
C GLN A 89 10.21 -5.10 7.43
N GLU A 90 8.92 -5.30 7.19
CA GLU A 90 8.07 -6.21 7.98
C GLU A 90 8.30 -7.68 7.61
N THR A 91 8.59 -7.97 6.34
CA THR A 91 8.60 -9.35 5.83
C THR A 91 9.98 -9.84 5.38
N GLY A 92 10.93 -8.93 5.14
CA GLY A 92 12.21 -9.25 4.49
C GLY A 92 12.09 -9.59 3.00
N LEU A 93 10.92 -9.41 2.39
CA LEU A 93 10.61 -9.77 1.01
C LEU A 93 10.22 -8.54 0.19
N PRO A 94 10.46 -8.54 -1.14
CA PRO A 94 10.00 -7.47 -2.01
C PRO A 94 8.47 -7.45 -2.04
N ALA A 95 7.88 -6.25 -2.03
CA ALA A 95 6.43 -6.08 -2.19
C ALA A 95 5.94 -6.58 -3.57
N PRO A 96 4.75 -7.19 -3.63
CA PRO A 96 4.18 -7.73 -4.87
C PRO A 96 3.52 -6.68 -5.79
N TRP A 97 3.57 -5.38 -5.46
CA TRP A 97 2.95 -4.28 -6.22
C TRP A 97 3.92 -3.17 -6.60
#